data_AF-A0A0C2BJ91-F1
#
_entry.id   AF-A0A0C2BJ91-F1
#
_cell.length_a   1.000
_cell.length_b   1.000
_cell.length_c   1.000
_cell.angle_alpha   90.00
_cell.angle_beta   90.00
_cell.angle_gamma   90.00
#
_symmetry.space_group_name_H-M   'P 1'
#
loop_
_entity.id
_entity.type
_entity.pdbx_description
1 polymer ?
#
loop_
_entity_poly.entity_id
_entity_poly.type
_entity_poly.pdbx_seq_one_letter_code
_entity_poly.pdbx_strand_id
1 'polypeptide(L)'
;MDEHGLSTVRLIDADDAAPTEEAWDLADGFTGIGTSIEELLFQKLREQLDKQPAALANQYYTTIREFIIRNPIATRQDIFALGDEIPPPAWECVHPFYEPIPESWVTPEGVPHCAHCGNAMKRAPAGLVCRSSACSHGNGTRHGGYRPAADLMRVTRAIHQYWVEPGVDEIRLYDQLLATGKPAELYPFRDRVDIAVGEFGLDLKSYASPELLGTKIRKSKGGLAYYSRQLLVIPDWLVDMTPNYLERVTSAMEDASRSVCCVRASDAFREIAGA
;
A
#
# COMPACT_ATOMS: atom_id res chain seq x y z
N MET A 1 -0.89 -25.49 6.51
CA MET A 1 -2.35 -25.42 6.38
C MET A 1 -2.91 -26.53 7.22
N ASP A 2 -3.78 -26.23 8.18
CA ASP A 2 -4.58 -27.23 8.87
C ASP A 2 -5.86 -27.54 8.05
N GLU A 3 -6.54 -28.63 8.38
CA GLU A 3 -7.74 -29.16 7.71
C GLU A 3 -8.96 -28.21 7.75
N HIS A 4 -8.84 -27.03 8.35
CA HIS A 4 -9.94 -26.09 8.54
C HIS A 4 -9.80 -24.78 7.75
N GLY A 5 -8.76 -24.61 6.94
CA GLY A 5 -8.57 -23.40 6.14
C GLY A 5 -8.40 -22.13 6.97
N LEU A 6 -8.11 -22.29 8.27
CA LEU A 6 -7.76 -21.20 9.16
C LEU A 6 -6.33 -20.79 8.79
N SER A 7 -6.20 -19.70 8.04
CA SER A 7 -4.91 -19.03 7.95
C SER A 7 -4.54 -18.61 9.37
N THR A 8 -3.43 -19.13 9.91
CA THR A 8 -2.89 -18.64 11.17
C THR A 8 -2.76 -17.13 11.08
N VAL A 9 -3.48 -16.39 11.93
CA VAL A 9 -3.37 -14.94 12.02
C VAL A 9 -1.89 -14.62 12.25
N ARG A 10 -1.25 -14.01 11.26
CA ARG A 10 0.14 -13.57 11.36
C ARG A 10 0.13 -12.19 11.98
N LEU A 11 0.51 -12.10 13.25
CA LEU A 11 0.62 -10.82 13.97
C LEU A 11 2.01 -10.21 13.83
N ILE A 12 2.99 -11.01 13.44
CA ILE A 12 4.37 -10.58 13.24
C ILE A 12 4.78 -11.04 11.84
N ASP A 13 5.26 -10.10 11.02
CA ASP A 13 5.96 -10.44 9.80
C ASP A 13 7.28 -11.12 10.18
N ALA A 14 7.45 -12.38 9.74
CA ALA A 14 8.60 -13.20 10.14
C ALA A 14 9.92 -12.75 9.49
N ASP A 15 9.85 -12.09 8.34
CA ASP A 15 11.02 -11.60 7.62
C ASP A 15 11.45 -10.22 8.13
N ASP A 16 10.49 -9.41 8.59
CA ASP A 16 10.71 -8.03 9.03
C ASP A 16 10.63 -7.83 10.55
N ALA A 17 10.27 -8.87 11.31
CA ALA A 17 10.11 -8.88 12.77
C ALA A 17 9.29 -7.68 13.29
N ALA A 18 8.25 -7.31 12.55
CA ALA A 18 7.40 -6.15 12.80
C ALA A 18 5.92 -6.57 12.95
N PRO A 19 5.11 -5.85 13.74
CA PRO A 19 3.67 -6.10 13.78
C PRO A 19 3.02 -5.87 12.42
N THR A 20 2.10 -6.75 12.01
CA THR A 20 1.31 -6.59 10.77
C THR A 20 0.17 -5.58 10.93
N GLU A 21 -0.52 -5.20 9.85
CA GLU A 21 -1.70 -4.32 9.92
C GLU A 21 -2.79 -4.92 10.84
N GLU A 22 -2.99 -6.24 10.78
CA GLU A 22 -3.91 -6.96 11.67
C GLU A 22 -3.48 -6.91 13.13
N ALA A 23 -2.17 -6.92 13.40
CA ALA A 23 -1.65 -6.81 14.76
C ALA A 23 -1.93 -5.44 15.37
N TRP A 24 -1.83 -4.37 14.57
CA TRP A 24 -2.20 -3.03 15.01
C TRP A 24 -3.69 -2.88 15.22
N ASP A 25 -4.51 -3.38 14.30
CA ASP A 25 -5.97 -3.36 14.44
C ASP A 25 -6.47 -4.15 15.66
N LEU A 26 -5.84 -5.28 15.98
CA LEU A 26 -6.16 -6.05 17.18
C LEU A 26 -5.67 -5.36 18.46
N ALA A 27 -4.63 -4.53 18.35
CA ALA A 27 -4.14 -3.69 19.43
C ALA A 27 -4.93 -2.38 19.58
N ASP A 28 -5.74 -1.98 18.58
CA ASP A 28 -6.60 -0.79 18.62
C ASP A 28 -7.72 -0.98 19.68
N GLY A 29 -7.40 -0.57 20.91
CA GLY A 29 -8.18 -0.85 22.13
C GLY A 29 -7.31 -1.16 23.36
N PHE A 30 -6.04 -1.53 23.15
CA PHE A 30 -5.01 -1.63 24.17
C PHE A 30 -4.07 -0.42 24.04
N THR A 31 -4.43 0.71 24.64
CA THR A 31 -3.61 1.93 24.63
C THR A 31 -2.32 1.72 25.42
N GLY A 32 -1.28 1.24 24.73
CA GLY A 32 0.11 1.23 25.18
C GLY A 32 0.83 2.48 24.70
N ILE A 33 1.63 3.06 25.61
CA ILE A 33 2.37 4.31 25.46
C ILE A 33 3.44 4.17 24.36
N GLY A 34 3.17 4.67 23.16
CA GLY A 34 4.17 4.75 22.10
C GLY A 34 3.58 5.05 20.73
N THR A 35 3.31 6.33 20.44
CA THR A 35 3.14 6.78 19.05
C THR A 35 4.38 6.34 18.28
N SER A 36 4.18 5.55 17.22
CA SER A 36 5.30 5.11 16.39
C SER A 36 5.97 6.34 15.75
N ILE A 37 7.27 6.27 15.47
CA ILE A 37 8.00 7.36 14.77
C ILE A 37 7.28 7.72 13.45
N GLU A 38 6.70 6.71 12.81
CA GLU A 38 5.93 6.81 11.59
C GLU A 38 4.64 7.60 11.76
N GLU A 39 3.83 7.29 12.77
CA GLU A 39 2.59 8.02 13.02
C GLU A 39 2.88 9.50 13.29
N LEU A 40 3.99 9.79 13.98
CA LEU A 40 4.47 11.16 14.17
C LEU A 40 4.89 11.83 12.85
N LEU A 41 5.57 11.10 11.96
CA LEU A 41 5.97 11.61 10.64
C LEU A 41 4.74 11.93 9.77
N PHE A 42 3.73 11.06 9.77
CA PHE A 42 2.50 11.29 9.03
C PHE A 42 1.64 12.41 9.62
N GLN A 43 1.53 12.49 10.94
CA GLN A 43 0.84 13.59 11.61
C GLN A 43 1.48 14.92 11.24
N LYS A 44 2.81 15.03 11.31
CA LYS A 44 3.54 16.24 10.88
C LYS A 44 3.27 16.60 9.43
N LEU A 45 3.33 15.64 8.51
CA LEU A 45 3.01 15.89 7.11
C LEU A 45 1.57 16.42 6.96
N ARG A 46 0.58 15.77 7.59
CA ARG A 46 -0.82 16.21 7.56
C ARG A 46 -1.01 17.61 8.12
N GLU A 47 -0.38 17.95 9.24
CA GLU A 47 -0.41 19.28 9.82
C GLU A 47 0.13 20.37 8.88
N GLN A 48 1.17 20.07 8.10
CA GLN A 48 1.68 21.03 7.10
C GLN A 48 0.75 21.16 5.90
N LEU A 49 0.12 20.06 5.48
CA LEU A 49 -0.85 20.06 4.39
C LEU A 49 -2.14 20.77 4.77
N ASP A 50 -2.61 20.66 6.02
CA ASP A 50 -3.81 21.35 6.52
C ASP A 50 -3.69 22.88 6.53
N LYS A 51 -2.46 23.41 6.45
CA LYS A 51 -2.21 24.86 6.30
C LYS A 51 -2.39 25.35 4.86
N GLN A 52 -2.53 24.44 3.91
CA GLN A 52 -2.74 24.77 2.50
C GLN A 52 -4.23 24.79 2.16
N PRO A 53 -4.64 25.49 1.08
CA PRO A 53 -5.99 25.34 0.53
C PRO A 53 -6.32 23.87 0.26
N ALA A 54 -7.54 23.43 0.61
CA ALA A 54 -7.91 22.01 0.59
C ALA A 54 -7.62 21.29 -0.74
N ALA A 55 -7.85 21.96 -1.89
CA ALA A 55 -7.55 21.39 -3.20
C ALA A 55 -6.05 21.12 -3.39
N LEU A 56 -5.19 22.06 -2.99
CA LEU A 56 -3.73 21.91 -3.04
C LEU A 56 -3.25 20.87 -2.03
N ALA A 57 -3.82 20.84 -0.82
CA ALA A 57 -3.48 19.83 0.19
C ALA A 57 -3.75 18.40 -0.30
N ASN A 58 -4.87 18.19 -0.99
CA ASN A 58 -5.20 16.91 -1.63
C ASN A 58 -4.17 16.57 -2.72
N GLN A 59 -3.89 17.53 -3.62
CA GLN A 59 -2.92 17.35 -4.70
C GLN A 59 -1.54 16.97 -4.15
N TYR A 60 -1.02 17.72 -3.18
CA TYR A 60 0.30 17.45 -2.59
C TYR A 60 0.35 16.08 -1.90
N TYR A 61 -0.70 15.68 -1.18
CA TYR A 61 -0.75 14.33 -0.59
C TYR A 61 -0.65 13.25 -1.66
N THR A 62 -1.46 13.35 -2.72
CA THR A 62 -1.45 12.40 -3.83
C THR A 62 -0.09 12.37 -4.51
N THR A 63 0.47 13.53 -4.87
CA THR A 63 1.81 13.65 -5.49
C THR A 63 2.90 12.99 -4.63
N ILE A 64 2.90 13.23 -3.31
CA ILE A 64 3.87 12.66 -2.38
C ILE A 64 3.70 11.14 -2.28
N ARG A 65 2.48 10.66 -2.01
CA ARG A 65 2.20 9.22 -1.82
C ARG A 65 2.47 8.43 -3.10
N GLU A 66 1.99 8.92 -4.24
CA GLU A 66 2.24 8.30 -5.54
C GLU A 66 3.75 8.22 -5.84
N PHE A 67 4.50 9.31 -5.64
CA PHE A 67 5.94 9.29 -5.86
C PHE A 67 6.63 8.23 -5.00
N ILE A 68 6.31 8.15 -3.71
CA ILE A 68 6.93 7.22 -2.76
C ILE A 68 6.65 5.76 -3.16
N ILE A 69 5.40 5.45 -3.51
CA ILE A 69 5.00 4.10 -3.92
C ILE A 69 5.67 3.69 -5.22
N ARG A 70 5.75 4.60 -6.20
CA ARG A 70 6.40 4.34 -7.48
C ARG A 70 7.93 4.29 -7.38
N ASN A 71 8.51 4.97 -6.39
CA ASN A 71 9.95 5.10 -6.20
C ASN A 71 10.37 4.64 -4.79
N PRO A 72 10.16 3.36 -4.43
CA PRO A 72 10.61 2.82 -3.14
C PRO A 72 12.13 2.82 -3.02
N ILE A 73 12.83 2.92 -4.15
CA ILE A 73 14.23 3.32 -4.25
C ILE A 73 14.35 4.50 -5.22
N ALA A 74 15.07 5.52 -4.83
CA ALA A 74 15.20 6.77 -5.57
C ALA A 74 16.57 7.38 -5.33
N THR A 75 17.12 8.13 -6.29
CA THR A 75 18.32 8.91 -6.00
C THR A 75 17.96 10.13 -5.15
N ARG A 76 18.94 10.71 -4.45
CA ARG A 76 18.74 12.00 -3.76
C ARG A 76 18.22 13.08 -4.71
N GLN A 77 18.69 13.10 -5.96
CA GLN A 77 18.25 14.06 -6.95
C GLN A 77 16.77 13.88 -7.30
N ASP A 78 16.32 12.64 -7.50
CA ASP A 78 14.89 12.35 -7.77
C ASP A 78 14.02 12.81 -6.60
N ILE A 79 14.47 12.55 -5.37
CA ILE A 79 13.81 12.99 -4.13
C ILE A 79 13.76 14.52 -4.11
N PHE A 80 14.87 15.22 -4.32
CA PHE A 80 14.88 16.70 -4.34
C PHE A 80 13.96 17.30 -5.42
N ALA A 81 13.91 16.69 -6.61
CA ALA A 81 13.07 17.18 -7.71
C ALA A 81 11.57 17.14 -7.34
N LEU A 82 11.12 16.14 -6.58
CA LEU A 82 9.75 16.11 -6.03
C LEU A 82 9.45 17.36 -5.17
N GLY A 83 10.46 17.88 -4.45
CA GLY A 83 10.35 19.06 -3.60
C GLY A 83 9.99 20.35 -4.35
N ASP A 84 10.27 20.44 -5.65
CA ASP A 84 9.92 21.63 -6.45
C ASP A 84 8.40 21.79 -6.64
N GLU A 85 7.63 20.72 -6.46
CA GLU A 85 6.17 20.69 -6.60
C GLU A 85 5.44 20.85 -5.25
N ILE A 86 6.16 20.86 -4.13
CA ILE A 86 5.59 20.76 -2.77
C ILE A 86 6.00 21.99 -1.93
N PRO A 87 5.12 22.52 -1.07
CA PRO A 87 5.49 23.59 -0.15
C PRO A 87 6.67 23.18 0.76
N PRO A 88 7.70 24.02 0.94
CA PRO A 88 8.91 23.65 1.68
C PRO A 88 8.67 23.01 3.06
N PRO A 89 7.71 23.49 3.91
CA PRO A 89 7.44 22.85 5.19
C PRO A 89 6.89 21.43 5.09
N ALA A 90 6.07 21.15 4.07
CA ALA A 90 5.56 19.80 3.82
C ALA A 90 6.67 18.92 3.23
N TRP A 91 7.52 19.50 2.37
CA TRP A 91 8.67 18.80 1.80
C TRP A 91 9.69 18.35 2.86
N GLU A 92 9.98 19.18 3.86
CA GLU A 92 10.85 18.81 4.99
C GLU A 92 10.36 17.56 5.74
N CYS A 93 9.05 17.29 5.73
CA CYS A 93 8.48 16.09 6.35
C CYS A 93 8.74 14.82 5.53
N VAL A 94 9.03 14.92 4.23
CA VAL A 94 9.26 13.77 3.34
C VAL A 94 10.71 13.30 3.38
N HIS A 95 11.68 14.16 3.66
CA HIS A 95 13.10 13.77 3.74
C HIS A 95 13.36 12.54 4.65
N PRO A 96 12.79 12.44 5.87
CA PRO A 96 12.97 11.27 6.74
C PRO A 96 12.31 9.98 6.23
N PHE A 97 11.53 10.03 5.16
CA PHE A 97 10.87 8.85 4.60
C PHE A 97 11.86 7.97 3.85
N TYR A 98 13.01 8.54 3.45
CA TYR A 98 14.08 7.84 2.78
C TYR A 98 15.32 7.73 3.67
N GLU A 99 16.03 6.62 3.54
CA GLU A 99 17.29 6.32 4.22
C GLU A 99 18.30 5.73 3.22
N PRO A 100 19.62 5.84 3.50
CA PRO A 100 20.63 5.23 2.64
C PRO A 100 20.42 3.72 2.48
N ILE A 101 20.71 3.19 1.29
CA ILE A 101 20.75 1.74 1.07
C ILE A 101 21.85 1.12 1.95
N PRO A 102 21.58 0.06 2.72
CA PRO A 102 22.62 -0.65 3.46
C PRO A 102 23.70 -1.20 2.53
N GLU A 103 24.98 -1.03 2.86
CA GLU A 103 26.10 -1.52 2.04
C GLU A 103 25.99 -3.03 1.75
N SER A 104 25.46 -3.81 2.70
CA SER A 104 25.24 -5.26 2.53
C SER A 104 24.26 -5.63 1.40
N TRP A 105 23.52 -4.67 0.86
CA TRP A 105 22.58 -4.86 -0.24
C TRP A 105 23.20 -4.49 -1.59
N VAL A 106 24.35 -3.82 -1.58
CA VAL A 106 25.08 -3.43 -2.78
C VAL A 106 25.85 -4.63 -3.31
N THR A 107 25.76 -4.85 -4.62
CA THR A 107 26.52 -5.86 -5.35
C THR A 107 27.50 -5.16 -6.31
N PRO A 108 28.48 -5.90 -6.89
CA PRO A 108 29.37 -5.31 -7.89
C PRO A 108 28.63 -4.65 -9.07
N GLU A 109 27.44 -5.14 -9.41
CA GLU A 109 26.58 -4.62 -10.48
C GLU A 109 25.68 -3.45 -10.03
N GLY A 110 25.57 -3.19 -8.72
CA GLY A 110 24.73 -2.15 -8.13
C GLY A 110 23.73 -2.70 -7.10
N VAL A 111 22.63 -1.98 -6.87
CA VAL A 111 21.55 -2.42 -5.97
C VAL A 111 20.49 -3.14 -6.80
N PRO A 112 20.27 -4.45 -6.58
CA PRO A 112 19.23 -5.19 -7.29
C PRO A 112 17.84 -4.71 -6.85
N HIS A 113 16.89 -4.65 -7.78
CA HIS A 113 15.52 -4.22 -7.48
C HIS A 113 14.48 -5.17 -8.09
N CYS A 114 13.31 -5.21 -7.46
CA CYS A 114 12.21 -6.08 -7.86
C CYS A 114 11.49 -5.51 -9.08
N ALA A 115 11.29 -6.32 -10.13
CA ALA A 115 10.50 -5.93 -11.30
C ALA A 115 9.00 -5.74 -10.99
N HIS A 116 8.53 -6.30 -9.87
CA HIS A 116 7.13 -6.22 -9.45
C HIS A 116 6.85 -4.95 -8.65
N CYS A 117 7.48 -4.79 -7.48
CA CYS A 117 7.20 -3.66 -6.58
C CYS A 117 8.26 -2.54 -6.61
N GLY A 118 9.32 -2.67 -7.42
CA GLY A 118 10.40 -1.67 -7.47
C GLY A 118 11.34 -1.64 -6.25
N ASN A 119 11.02 -2.34 -5.16
CA ASN A 119 11.83 -2.33 -3.94
C ASN A 119 13.23 -2.94 -4.14
N ALA A 120 14.21 -2.46 -3.38
CA ALA A 120 15.53 -3.07 -3.32
C ALA A 120 15.43 -4.51 -2.79
N MET A 121 16.19 -5.39 -3.42
CA MET A 121 16.26 -6.81 -3.10
C MET A 121 17.48 -7.08 -2.24
N LYS A 122 17.38 -8.12 -1.40
CA LYS A 122 18.50 -8.60 -0.59
C LYS A 122 19.06 -9.89 -1.20
N ARG A 123 20.38 -10.10 -1.07
CA ARG A 123 20.98 -11.42 -1.32
C ARG A 123 20.71 -12.37 -0.16
N ALA A 124 20.10 -13.51 -0.45
CA ALA A 124 19.94 -14.65 0.44
C ALA A 124 20.70 -15.87 -0.12
N PRO A 125 20.92 -16.94 0.66
CA PRO A 125 21.62 -18.14 0.18
C PRO A 125 21.00 -18.77 -1.08
N ALA A 126 19.68 -18.68 -1.23
CA ALA A 126 18.94 -19.22 -2.38
C ALA A 126 18.84 -18.25 -3.58
N GLY A 127 19.45 -17.06 -3.50
CA GLY A 127 19.40 -16.03 -4.54
C GLY A 127 18.88 -14.69 -4.04
N LEU A 128 18.51 -13.82 -4.98
CA LEU A 128 17.88 -12.54 -4.66
C LEU A 128 16.46 -12.78 -4.15
N VAL A 129 16.10 -12.08 -3.06
CA VAL A 129 14.76 -12.13 -2.47
C VAL A 129 14.16 -10.72 -2.37
N CYS A 130 12.91 -10.61 -2.79
CA CYS A 130 12.08 -9.44 -2.51
C CYS A 130 11.31 -9.67 -1.20
N ARG A 131 11.23 -8.64 -0.34
CA ARG A 131 10.58 -8.73 0.97
C ARG A 131 9.11 -8.31 1.00
N SER A 132 8.60 -7.74 -0.09
CA SER A 132 7.16 -7.50 -0.24
C SER A 132 6.38 -8.82 -0.13
N SER A 133 5.34 -8.84 0.68
CA SER A 133 4.41 -9.95 0.90
C SER A 133 3.82 -10.47 -0.42
N ALA A 134 3.37 -9.56 -1.30
CA ALA A 134 2.84 -9.88 -2.62
C ALA A 134 3.90 -10.56 -3.52
N CYS A 135 5.17 -10.15 -3.39
CA CYS A 135 6.27 -10.69 -4.19
C CYS A 135 6.79 -12.03 -3.64
N SER A 136 6.85 -12.18 -2.32
CA SER A 136 7.37 -13.37 -1.65
C SER A 136 6.38 -14.54 -1.71
N HIS A 137 5.07 -14.27 -1.68
CA HIS A 137 4.05 -15.30 -1.64
C HIS A 137 3.38 -15.57 -2.99
N GLY A 138 3.03 -14.53 -3.76
CA GLY A 138 2.15 -14.68 -4.94
C GLY A 138 2.84 -14.68 -6.30
N ASN A 139 3.92 -13.89 -6.46
CA ASN A 139 4.47 -13.60 -7.79
C ASN A 139 5.82 -14.25 -8.11
N GLY A 140 6.45 -14.85 -7.09
CA GLY A 140 7.87 -15.20 -7.11
C GLY A 140 8.74 -13.95 -7.14
N THR A 141 9.93 -14.02 -6.56
CA THR A 141 10.86 -12.90 -6.64
C THR A 141 11.28 -12.68 -8.10
N ARG A 142 10.94 -11.52 -8.68
CA ARG A 142 11.30 -11.14 -10.06
C ARG A 142 12.38 -10.07 -10.07
N HIS A 143 13.54 -10.39 -10.63
CA HIS A 143 14.66 -9.47 -10.75
C HIS A 143 14.42 -8.45 -11.88
N GLY A 144 14.37 -7.16 -11.54
CA GLY A 144 14.18 -6.05 -12.48
C GLY A 144 15.49 -5.44 -13.00
N GLY A 145 16.63 -5.89 -12.49
CA GLY A 145 17.96 -5.37 -12.83
C GLY A 145 18.61 -4.63 -11.66
N TYR A 146 19.61 -3.81 -11.98
CA TYR A 146 20.42 -3.09 -11.00
C TYR A 146 20.27 -1.58 -11.15
N ARG A 147 20.25 -0.89 -10.02
CA ARG A 147 20.36 0.57 -9.94
C ARG A 147 21.77 0.94 -9.45
N PRO A 148 22.41 1.98 -9.99
CA PRO A 148 23.69 2.46 -9.46
C PRO A 148 23.56 2.78 -7.97
N ALA A 149 24.52 2.32 -7.15
CA ALA A 149 24.45 2.49 -5.70
C ALA A 149 24.75 3.93 -5.25
N ALA A 150 25.44 4.71 -6.07
CA ALA A 150 25.80 6.09 -5.76
C ALA A 150 24.54 6.94 -5.54
N ASP A 151 24.43 7.57 -4.36
CA ASP A 151 23.31 8.42 -3.95
C ASP A 151 21.92 7.77 -3.96
N LEU A 152 21.86 6.44 -4.04
CA LEU A 152 20.61 5.70 -3.99
C LEU A 152 20.11 5.59 -2.55
N MET A 153 18.86 5.96 -2.36
CA MET A 153 18.13 5.89 -1.11
C MET A 153 17.02 4.85 -1.27
N ARG A 154 16.58 4.26 -0.15
CA ARG A 154 15.33 3.50 -0.07
C ARG A 154 14.35 4.19 0.85
N VAL A 155 13.08 3.93 0.67
CA VAL A 155 12.10 4.21 1.72
C VAL A 155 12.49 3.48 3.01
N THR A 156 12.26 4.12 4.15
CA THR A 156 12.42 3.49 5.45
C THR A 156 11.48 2.29 5.58
N ARG A 157 11.79 1.36 6.49
CA ARG A 157 10.94 0.17 6.73
C ARG A 157 9.49 0.55 7.02
N ALA A 158 9.27 1.58 7.84
CA ALA A 158 7.95 2.08 8.19
C ALA A 158 7.18 2.53 6.95
N ILE A 159 7.74 3.47 6.18
CA ILE A 159 7.09 3.95 4.96
C ILE A 159 6.87 2.83 3.93
N HIS A 160 7.81 1.88 3.84
CA HIS A 160 7.61 0.70 3.01
C HIS A 160 6.37 -0.09 3.42
N GLN A 161 6.23 -0.40 4.71
CA GLN A 161 5.16 -1.25 5.22
C GLN A 161 3.76 -0.64 5.02
N TYR A 162 3.60 0.67 5.23
CA TYR A 162 2.27 1.28 5.27
C TYR A 162 1.89 2.08 4.04
N TRP A 163 2.87 2.51 3.23
CA TRP A 163 2.58 3.23 1.98
C TRP A 163 2.92 2.39 0.77
N VAL A 164 4.16 1.89 0.68
CA VAL A 164 4.60 1.18 -0.53
C VAL A 164 3.89 -0.16 -0.67
N GLU A 165 3.92 -1.00 0.35
CA GLU A 165 3.40 -2.37 0.30
C GLU A 165 1.92 -2.44 -0.12
N PRO A 166 0.98 -1.73 0.54
CA PRO A 166 -0.41 -1.66 0.06
C PRO A 166 -0.52 -0.90 -1.28
N GLY A 167 0.29 0.14 -1.45
CA GLY A 167 0.26 1.04 -2.60
C GLY A 167 0.55 0.42 -3.95
N VAL A 168 1.33 -0.67 -4.01
CA VAL A 168 1.71 -1.29 -5.29
C VAL A 168 0.48 -1.70 -6.11
N ASP A 169 -0.49 -2.36 -5.48
CA ASP A 169 -1.69 -2.82 -6.20
C ASP A 169 -2.67 -1.67 -6.45
N GLU A 170 -2.69 -0.64 -5.60
CA GLU A 170 -3.47 0.61 -5.81
C GLU A 170 -3.02 1.30 -7.10
N ILE A 171 -1.72 1.59 -7.21
CA ILE A 171 -1.13 2.26 -8.37
C ILE A 171 -1.35 1.47 -9.66
N ARG A 172 -1.24 0.14 -9.61
CA ARG A 172 -1.44 -0.69 -10.81
C ARG A 172 -2.87 -0.69 -11.30
N LEU A 173 -3.83 -0.84 -10.39
CA LEU A 173 -5.24 -0.79 -10.75
C LEU A 173 -5.59 0.60 -11.31
N TYR A 174 -5.07 1.65 -10.68
CA TYR A 174 -5.21 3.01 -11.18
C TYR A 174 -4.63 3.19 -12.59
N ASP A 175 -3.39 2.75 -12.83
CA ASP A 175 -2.74 2.86 -14.15
C ASP A 175 -3.51 2.08 -15.23
N GLN A 176 -4.03 0.90 -14.89
CA GLN A 176 -4.88 0.12 -15.79
C GLN A 176 -6.17 0.87 -16.13
N LEU A 177 -6.85 1.45 -15.12
CA LEU A 177 -8.06 2.23 -15.32
C LEU A 177 -7.80 3.48 -16.17
N LEU A 178 -6.73 4.23 -15.88
CA LEU A 178 -6.31 5.38 -16.68
C LEU A 178 -6.01 5.00 -18.13
N ALA A 179 -5.36 3.87 -18.38
CA ALA A 179 -5.06 3.39 -19.73
C ALA A 179 -6.32 3.11 -20.57
N THR A 180 -7.48 2.89 -19.92
CA THR A 180 -8.78 2.75 -20.60
C THR A 180 -9.49 4.09 -20.83
N GLY A 181 -8.87 5.22 -20.48
CA GLY A 181 -9.42 6.57 -20.61
C GLY A 181 -10.46 6.92 -19.53
N LYS A 182 -10.52 6.16 -18.43
CA LYS A 182 -11.41 6.47 -17.31
C LYS A 182 -10.83 7.65 -16.50
N PRO A 183 -11.68 8.54 -15.96
CA PRO A 183 -11.25 9.63 -15.09
C PRO A 183 -10.99 9.09 -13.68
N ALA A 184 -10.00 8.21 -13.54
CA ALA A 184 -9.60 7.69 -12.25
C ALA A 184 -8.84 8.77 -11.45
N GLU A 185 -9.06 8.82 -10.15
CA GLU A 185 -8.36 9.69 -9.21
C GLU A 185 -7.71 8.86 -8.11
N LEU A 186 -6.42 9.07 -7.84
CA LEU A 186 -5.70 8.47 -6.71
C LEU A 186 -5.89 9.29 -5.44
N TYR A 187 -6.19 8.60 -4.34
CA TYR A 187 -6.24 9.14 -2.98
C TYR A 187 -7.13 10.38 -2.79
N PRO A 188 -8.34 10.44 -3.38
CA PRO A 188 -9.21 11.60 -3.29
C PRO A 188 -9.47 11.98 -1.83
N PHE A 189 -9.46 13.29 -1.57
CA PHE A 189 -9.64 13.86 -0.22
C PHE A 189 -8.63 13.34 0.82
N ARG A 190 -7.39 13.03 0.39
CA ARG A 190 -6.31 12.51 1.22
C ARG A 190 -6.68 11.16 1.85
N ASP A 191 -6.76 10.14 1.01
CA ASP A 191 -6.98 8.75 1.43
C ASP A 191 -8.41 8.45 1.92
N ARG A 192 -9.44 9.12 1.37
CA ARG A 192 -10.83 8.71 1.66
C ARG A 192 -11.08 7.29 1.14
N VAL A 193 -10.65 7.04 -0.08
CA VAL A 193 -10.56 5.74 -0.74
C VAL A 193 -9.24 5.75 -1.53
N ASP A 194 -8.75 4.58 -1.93
CA ASP A 194 -7.49 4.50 -2.67
C ASP A 194 -7.66 5.00 -4.10
N ILE A 195 -8.79 4.65 -4.73
CA ILE A 195 -9.14 5.09 -6.09
C ILE A 195 -10.62 5.51 -6.14
N ALA A 196 -10.91 6.60 -6.83
CA ALA A 196 -12.27 6.94 -7.26
C ALA A 196 -12.40 6.99 -8.78
N VAL A 197 -13.52 6.51 -9.30
CA VAL A 197 -13.87 6.61 -10.74
C VAL A 197 -15.34 6.96 -10.87
N GLY A 198 -15.65 8.25 -11.06
CA GLY A 198 -17.03 8.72 -11.13
C GLY A 198 -17.81 8.36 -9.86
N GLU A 199 -18.74 7.41 -9.96
CA GLU A 199 -19.59 6.97 -8.84
C GLU A 199 -18.97 5.83 -7.99
N PHE A 200 -17.86 5.25 -8.47
CA PHE A 200 -17.15 4.16 -7.80
C PHE A 200 -16.13 4.71 -6.80
N GLY A 201 -16.15 4.18 -5.58
CA GLY A 201 -15.07 4.28 -4.60
C GLY A 201 -14.47 2.90 -4.37
N LEU A 202 -13.15 2.80 -4.48
CA LEU A 202 -12.39 1.56 -4.36
C LEU A 202 -11.43 1.67 -3.18
N ASP A 203 -11.54 0.72 -2.26
CA ASP A 203 -10.64 0.59 -1.12
C ASP A 203 -9.95 -0.78 -1.22
N LEU A 204 -8.65 -0.76 -1.53
CA LEU A 204 -7.81 -1.93 -1.65
C LEU A 204 -7.35 -2.38 -0.27
N LYS A 205 -7.48 -3.67 0.02
CA LYS A 205 -7.09 -4.25 1.30
C LYS A 205 -6.44 -5.61 1.11
N SER A 206 -5.29 -5.79 1.76
CA SER A 206 -4.45 -7.00 1.66
C SER A 206 -4.35 -7.75 3.01
N TYR A 207 -5.45 -7.85 3.75
CA TYR A 207 -5.49 -8.52 5.06
C TYR A 207 -5.28 -10.02 4.90
N ALA A 208 -4.39 -10.63 5.68
CA ALA A 208 -4.24 -12.08 5.73
C ALA A 208 -5.53 -12.77 6.22
N SER A 209 -6.23 -12.18 7.20
CA SER A 209 -7.49 -12.76 7.73
C SER A 209 -8.73 -12.13 7.08
N PRO A 210 -9.50 -12.90 6.29
CA PRO A 210 -10.73 -12.40 5.69
C PRO A 210 -11.82 -12.07 6.74
N GLU A 211 -11.87 -12.81 7.86
CA GLU A 211 -12.86 -12.56 8.94
C GLU A 211 -12.62 -11.23 9.66
N LEU A 212 -11.35 -10.89 9.91
CA LEU A 212 -10.98 -9.61 10.52
C LEU A 212 -11.35 -8.45 9.59
N LEU A 213 -11.02 -8.58 8.30
CA LEU A 213 -11.38 -7.56 7.30
C LEU A 213 -12.89 -7.37 7.20
N GLY A 214 -13.66 -8.46 7.08
CA GLY A 214 -15.12 -8.37 7.02
C GLY A 214 -15.72 -7.74 8.28
N THR A 215 -15.19 -8.10 9.46
CA THR A 215 -15.60 -7.49 10.73
C THR A 215 -15.27 -5.98 10.79
N LYS A 216 -14.12 -5.57 10.26
CA LYS A 216 -13.71 -4.15 10.19
C LYS A 216 -14.69 -3.35 9.33
N ILE A 217 -15.00 -3.84 8.13
CA ILE A 217 -15.96 -3.18 7.22
C ILE A 217 -17.38 -3.18 7.78
N ARG A 218 -17.79 -4.23 8.49
CA ARG A 218 -19.06 -4.27 9.21
C ARG A 218 -19.17 -3.15 10.25
N LYS A 219 -18.09 -2.89 11.01
CA LYS A 219 -18.06 -1.82 12.02
C LYS A 219 -18.10 -0.43 11.38
N SER A 220 -17.34 -0.24 10.29
CA SER A 220 -17.31 1.02 9.55
C SER A 220 -16.89 0.77 8.12
N LYS A 221 -17.65 1.32 7.17
CA LYS A 221 -17.31 1.33 5.74
C LYS A 221 -16.21 2.35 5.40
N GLY A 222 -15.79 3.16 6.38
CA GLY A 222 -14.82 4.22 6.16
C GLY A 222 -15.26 5.18 5.06
N GLY A 223 -14.32 5.55 4.18
CA GLY A 223 -14.60 6.47 3.10
C GLY A 223 -15.39 5.88 1.91
N LEU A 224 -15.57 4.55 1.84
CA LEU A 224 -16.48 3.94 0.85
C LEU A 224 -17.91 4.47 0.99
N ALA A 225 -18.33 4.87 2.20
CA ALA A 225 -19.66 5.40 2.46
C ALA A 225 -20.03 6.67 1.65
N TYR A 226 -19.04 7.35 1.06
CA TYR A 226 -19.24 8.56 0.25
C TYR A 226 -19.52 8.27 -1.23
N TYR A 227 -19.58 6.99 -1.62
CA TYR A 227 -19.76 6.55 -3.01
C TYR A 227 -21.01 5.67 -3.14
N SER A 228 -21.70 5.74 -4.28
CA SER A 228 -22.88 4.91 -4.57
C SER A 228 -22.47 3.47 -4.90
N ARG A 229 -21.34 3.29 -5.58
CA ARG A 229 -20.74 1.99 -5.88
C ARG A 229 -19.51 1.80 -5.01
N GLN A 230 -19.62 0.91 -4.03
CA GLN A 230 -18.62 0.72 -2.97
C GLN A 230 -17.91 -0.60 -3.21
N LEU A 231 -16.66 -0.54 -3.65
CA LEU A 231 -15.87 -1.73 -3.94
C LEU A 231 -14.78 -1.89 -2.87
N LEU A 232 -14.88 -2.96 -2.09
CA LEU A 232 -13.76 -3.47 -1.29
C LEU A 232 -12.95 -4.39 -2.19
N VAL A 233 -11.76 -3.95 -2.57
CA VAL A 233 -10.97 -4.60 -3.60
C VAL A 233 -9.84 -5.41 -2.95
N ILE A 234 -9.77 -6.70 -3.31
CA ILE A 234 -8.74 -7.60 -2.80
C ILE A 234 -7.75 -7.91 -3.93
N PRO A 235 -6.43 -7.77 -3.71
CA PRO A 235 -5.45 -8.14 -4.71
C PRO A 235 -5.60 -9.58 -5.17
N ASP A 236 -5.50 -9.79 -6.48
CA ASP A 236 -5.68 -11.11 -7.12
C ASP A 236 -4.81 -12.20 -6.48
N TRP A 237 -3.55 -11.87 -6.18
CA TRP A 237 -2.60 -12.79 -5.57
C TRP A 237 -3.06 -13.28 -4.19
N LEU A 238 -3.74 -12.45 -3.40
CA LEU A 238 -4.22 -12.81 -2.07
C LEU A 238 -5.43 -13.75 -2.15
N VAL A 239 -6.32 -13.47 -3.12
CA VAL A 239 -7.48 -14.32 -3.41
C VAL A 239 -7.04 -15.69 -3.92
N ASP A 240 -6.04 -15.74 -4.81
CA ASP A 240 -5.53 -17.00 -5.37
C ASP A 240 -4.83 -17.89 -4.35
N MET A 241 -4.20 -17.30 -3.33
CA MET A 241 -3.49 -18.06 -2.29
C MET A 241 -4.38 -18.48 -1.12
N THR A 242 -5.52 -17.82 -0.94
CA THR A 242 -6.37 -18.04 0.23
C THR A 242 -7.73 -18.58 -0.18
N PRO A 243 -8.04 -19.86 0.12
CA PRO A 243 -9.29 -20.47 -0.26
C PRO A 243 -10.51 -19.68 0.21
N ASN A 244 -11.43 -19.45 -0.72
CA ASN A 244 -12.72 -18.79 -0.49
C ASN A 244 -12.61 -17.40 0.17
N TYR A 245 -11.49 -16.68 -0.05
CA TYR A 245 -11.22 -15.41 0.62
C TYR A 245 -12.39 -14.42 0.53
N LEU A 246 -12.89 -14.16 -0.69
CA LEU A 246 -13.97 -13.20 -0.93
C LEU A 246 -15.29 -13.60 -0.26
N GLU A 247 -15.64 -14.89 -0.29
CA GLU A 247 -16.84 -15.42 0.36
C GLU A 247 -16.75 -15.25 1.88
N ARG A 248 -15.58 -15.51 2.46
CA ARG A 248 -15.32 -15.36 3.90
C ARG A 248 -15.39 -13.90 4.34
N VAL A 249 -14.80 -12.98 3.59
CA VAL A 249 -14.95 -11.53 3.85
C VAL A 249 -16.42 -11.14 3.76
N THR A 250 -17.11 -11.52 2.68
CA THR A 250 -18.51 -11.18 2.44
C THR A 250 -19.43 -11.69 3.54
N SER A 251 -19.20 -12.92 4.01
CA SER A 251 -19.94 -13.50 5.12
C SER A 251 -19.71 -12.72 6.43
N ALA A 252 -18.47 -12.34 6.73
CA ALA A 252 -18.12 -11.58 7.93
C ALA A 252 -18.59 -10.10 7.90
N MET A 253 -18.84 -9.53 6.71
CA MET A 253 -19.41 -8.19 6.56
C MET A 253 -20.89 -8.10 6.99
N GLU A 254 -21.61 -9.21 7.01
CA GLU A 254 -23.05 -9.26 7.32
C GLU A 254 -23.85 -8.21 6.52
N ASP A 255 -24.62 -7.34 7.17
CA ASP A 255 -25.46 -6.35 6.50
C ASP A 255 -24.67 -5.31 5.68
N ALA A 256 -23.38 -5.10 5.97
CA ALA A 256 -22.55 -4.19 5.18
C ALA A 256 -22.36 -4.68 3.73
N SER A 257 -22.42 -6.01 3.52
CA SER A 257 -22.32 -6.65 2.19
C SER A 257 -23.45 -6.26 1.22
N ARG A 258 -24.57 -5.74 1.73
CA ARG A 258 -25.68 -5.25 0.89
C ARG A 258 -25.32 -3.99 0.09
N SER A 259 -24.26 -3.30 0.50
CA SER A 259 -23.82 -2.04 -0.11
C SER A 259 -22.35 -2.06 -0.52
N VAL A 260 -21.49 -2.79 0.20
CA VAL A 260 -20.07 -2.94 -0.11
C VAL A 260 -19.87 -4.26 -0.82
N CYS A 261 -19.41 -4.21 -2.08
CA CYS A 261 -19.11 -5.38 -2.87
C CYS A 261 -17.64 -5.75 -2.69
N CYS A 262 -17.36 -6.96 -2.18
CA CYS A 262 -16.00 -7.48 -2.05
C CYS A 262 -15.62 -8.23 -3.33
N VAL A 263 -14.59 -7.76 -4.03
CA VAL A 263 -14.22 -8.22 -5.37
C VAL A 263 -12.70 -8.35 -5.52
N ARG A 264 -12.26 -9.12 -6.52
CA ARG A 264 -10.84 -9.12 -6.94
C ARG A 264 -10.50 -7.80 -7.65
N ALA A 265 -9.23 -7.41 -7.64
CA ALA A 265 -8.75 -6.27 -8.41
C ALA A 265 -9.06 -6.41 -9.92
N SER A 266 -8.89 -7.61 -10.48
CA SER A 266 -9.22 -7.86 -11.89
C SER A 266 -10.72 -7.83 -12.21
N ASP A 267 -11.59 -8.19 -11.25
CA ASP A 267 -13.04 -8.05 -11.39
C ASP A 267 -13.48 -6.58 -11.31
N ALA A 268 -12.92 -5.82 -10.35
CA ALA A 268 -13.17 -4.39 -10.23
C ALA A 268 -12.75 -3.63 -11.50
N PHE A 269 -11.57 -3.97 -12.06
CA PHE A 269 -11.13 -3.42 -13.33
C PHE A 269 -12.13 -3.70 -14.46
N ARG A 270 -12.57 -4.96 -14.63
CA ARG A 270 -13.54 -5.36 -15.67
C ARG A 270 -14.87 -4.62 -15.53
N GLU A 271 -15.40 -4.55 -14.32
CA GLU A 271 -16.65 -3.86 -14.01
C GLU A 271 -16.59 -2.38 -14.40
N ILE A 272 -15.52 -1.69 -14.04
CA ILE A 272 -15.37 -0.24 -14.30
C ILE A 272 -15.00 0.04 -15.75
N ALA A 273 -14.12 -0.78 -16.34
CA ALA A 273 -13.71 -0.65 -17.73
C ALA A 273 -14.87 -0.92 -18.70
N GLY A 274 -15.83 -1.77 -18.29
CA GLY A 274 -16.90 -2.28 -19.16
C GLY A 274 -16.39 -3.40 -20.09
N ALA A 275 -15.46 -4.22 -19.58
CA ALA A 275 -14.76 -5.28 -20.30
C ALA A 275 -15.13 -6.68 -19.80
#